data_AF-A0A1F5I930-F1
#
_entry.id   AF-A0A1F5I930-F1
#
_cell.length_a   1.000
_cell.length_b   1.000
_cell.length_c   1.000
_cell.angle_alpha   90.00
_cell.angle_beta   90.00
_cell.angle_gamma   90.00
#
_symmetry.space_group_name_H-M   'P 1'
#
loop_
_entity.id
_entity.type
_entity.pdbx_description
1 polymer ?
#
loop_
_entity_poly.entity_id
_entity_poly.type
_entity_poly.pdbx_seq_one_letter_code
_entity_poly.pdbx_strand_id
1 'polypeptide(L)' 'MIVQILKKIKANEYLAGASGKDYMDEGLLEKSGIKVEYQHFVHPTYEQLFKGPFIKNLASIDLLFNEGPNATKFI' A
#
# COMPACT_ATOMS: atom_id res chain seq x y z
N MET A 1 2.74 3.65 -20.69
CA MET A 1 4.03 3.48 -19.98
C MET A 1 4.06 2.23 -19.11
N ILE A 2 3.13 2.03 -18.15
CA ILE A 2 3.15 0.85 -17.26
C ILE A 2 3.02 -0.51 -18.00
N VAL A 3 2.08 -0.63 -18.94
CA VAL A 3 1.87 -1.86 -19.73
C VAL A 3 3.13 -2.31 -20.47
N GLN A 4 3.93 -1.38 -20.99
CA GLN A 4 5.16 -1.72 -21.71
C GLN A 4 6.21 -2.30 -20.76
N ILE A 5 6.32 -1.76 -19.54
CA ILE A 5 7.22 -2.27 -18.51
C ILE A 5 6.81 -3.69 -18.12
N LEU A 6 5.53 -3.90 -17.82
CA LEU A 6 4.98 -5.21 -17.43
C LEU A 6 5.19 -6.26 -18.52
N LYS A 7 4.95 -5.91 -19.79
CA LYS A 7 5.22 -6.81 -20.92
C LYS A 7 6.70 -7.14 -21.06
N LYS A 8 7.60 -6.16 -20.89
CA LYS A 8 9.05 -6.37 -20.98
C LYS A 8 9.56 -7.38 -19.95
N ILE A 9 8.97 -7.38 -18.75
CA ILE A 9 9.31 -8.33 -17.67
C ILE A 9 8.45 -9.58 -17.67
N LYS A 10 7.54 -9.74 -18.65
CA LYS A 10 6.58 -10.85 -18.74
C LYS A 10 5.69 -10.99 -17.49
N ALA A 11 5.35 -9.87 -16.84
CA ALA A 11 4.38 -9.86 -15.77
C ALA A 11 2.96 -10.05 -16.32
N ASN A 12 2.12 -10.74 -15.56
CA ASN A 12 0.69 -10.97 -15.80
C ASN A 12 -0.19 -10.34 -14.70
N GLU A 13 0.43 -9.83 -13.64
CA GLU A 13 -0.26 -9.18 -12.52
C GLU A 13 0.44 -7.86 -12.15
N TYR A 14 -0.35 -6.90 -11.70
CA TYR A 14 0.11 -5.61 -11.19
C TYR A 14 -0.56 -5.31 -9.85
N LEU A 15 0.24 -5.23 -8.78
CA LEU A 15 -0.23 -4.81 -7.47
C LEU A 15 -0.18 -3.28 -7.38
N ALA A 16 -1.35 -2.65 -7.40
CA ALA A 16 -1.54 -1.22 -7.29
C ALA A 16 -1.81 -0.79 -5.84
N GLY A 17 -1.42 0.43 -5.47
CA GLY A 17 -1.92 1.05 -4.25
C GLY A 17 -3.42 1.34 -4.34
N ALA A 18 -4.10 1.54 -3.20
CA ALA A 18 -5.55 1.74 -3.14
C ALA A 18 -6.05 2.88 -4.05
N SER A 19 -5.31 3.99 -4.15
CA SER A 19 -5.62 5.13 -5.03
C SER A 19 -5.35 4.88 -6.52
N GLY A 20 -4.81 3.71 -6.88
CA GLY A 20 -4.55 3.35 -8.27
C GLY A 20 -5.81 3.38 -9.15
N LYS A 21 -6.98 3.09 -8.56
CA LYS A 21 -8.28 3.14 -9.24
C LYS A 21 -8.60 4.51 -9.83
N ASP A 22 -8.05 5.58 -9.26
CA ASP A 22 -8.42 6.94 -9.61
C ASP A 22 -7.76 7.42 -10.92
N TYR A 23 -6.68 6.76 -11.36
CA TYR A 23 -5.88 7.23 -12.49
C TYR A 23 -5.45 6.14 -13.48
N MET A 24 -5.62 4.85 -13.16
CA MET A 24 -5.25 3.78 -14.05
C MET A 24 -6.32 3.51 -15.11
N ASP A 25 -5.87 3.29 -16.35
CA ASP A 25 -6.71 2.69 -17.39
C ASP A 25 -6.72 1.17 -17.22
N GLU A 26 -7.64 0.68 -16.39
CA GLU A 26 -7.81 -0.75 -16.13
C GLU A 26 -8.16 -1.52 -17.40
N GLY A 27 -8.91 -0.92 -18.33
CA GLY A 27 -9.26 -1.54 -19.60
C GLY A 27 -8.03 -1.79 -20.49
N LEU A 28 -7.06 -0.89 -20.49
CA LEU A 28 -5.79 -1.06 -21.21
C LEU A 28 -4.94 -2.18 -20.59
N LEU A 29 -4.92 -2.29 -19.26
CA LEU A 29 -4.21 -3.34 -18.52
C LEU A 29 -4.85 -4.70 -18.80
N GLU A 30 -6.17 -4.80 -18.67
CA GLU A 30 -6.94 -6.02 -18.94
C GLU A 30 -6.77 -6.49 -20.39
N LYS A 31 -6.93 -5.60 -21.39
CA LYS A 31 -6.69 -5.91 -22.82
C LYS A 31 -5.26 -6.37 -23.10
N SER A 32 -4.32 -6.04 -22.22
CA SER A 32 -2.92 -6.45 -22.32
C SER A 32 -2.62 -7.76 -21.60
N GLY A 33 -3.64 -8.43 -21.05
CA GLY A 33 -3.49 -9.66 -20.27
C GLY A 33 -2.90 -9.42 -18.88
N ILE A 34 -3.02 -8.20 -18.35
CA ILE A 34 -2.55 -7.84 -17.01
C ILE A 34 -3.75 -7.76 -16.07
N LYS A 35 -3.74 -8.59 -15.04
CA LYS A 35 -4.68 -8.50 -13.93
C LYS A 35 -4.19 -7.44 -12.94
N VAL A 36 -5.10 -6.58 -12.48
CA VAL A 36 -4.81 -5.57 -11.46
C VAL A 36 -5.32 -6.08 -10.12
N GLU A 37 -4.41 -6.14 -9.15
CA GLU A 37 -4.71 -6.39 -7.74
C GLU A 37 -4.50 -5.08 -6.97
N TYR A 38 -5.35 -4.82 -5.99
CA TYR A 38 -5.25 -3.61 -5.19
C TYR A 38 -4.77 -3.94 -3.78
N GLN A 39 -3.71 -3.27 -3.35
CA GLN A 39 -3.18 -3.40 -2.01
C GLN A 39 -4.25 -2.97 -1.00
N HIS A 40 -4.59 -3.88 -0.10
CA HIS A 40 -5.40 -3.60 1.08
C HIS A 40 -4.50 -3.52 2.30
N PHE A 41 -3.92 -2.34 2.52
CA PHE A 41 -3.11 -2.10 3.71
C PHE A 41 -3.98 -1.50 4.82
N VAL A 42 -4.02 -2.18 5.96
CA VAL A 42 -4.65 -1.68 7.18
C VAL A 42 -3.54 -1.17 8.08
N HIS A 43 -3.49 0.16 8.29
CA HIS A 43 -2.50 0.74 9.21
C HIS A 43 -2.71 0.17 10.63
N PRO A 44 -1.64 -0.25 11.32
CA PRO A 44 -1.76 -0.75 12.67
C PRO A 44 -2.22 0.36 13.62
N THR A 45 -3.02 -0.02 14.62
CA THR A 45 -3.39 0.85 15.74
C THR A 45 -2.49 0.50 16.93
N TYR A 46 -1.87 1.50 17.53
CA TYR A 46 -0.95 1.38 18.67
C TYR A 46 -1.14 2.57 19.61
N GLU A 47 -0.55 2.50 20.80
CA GLU A 47 -0.69 3.55 21.80
C GLU A 47 0.20 4.74 21.42
N GLN A 48 -0.43 5.88 21.08
CA GLN A 48 0.29 7.13 20.81
C GLN A 48 0.54 7.89 22.12
N LEU A 49 1.78 8.33 22.34
CA LEU A 49 2.28 8.93 23.59
C LEU A 49 1.49 10.17 24.03
N PHE A 50 1.03 10.98 23.08
CA PHE A 50 0.29 12.20 23.35
C PHE A 50 -1.20 11.92 23.45
N LYS A 51 -1.82 12.40 24.54
CA LYS A 51 -3.25 12.22 24.79
C LYS A 51 -4.10 12.90 23.70
N GLY A 52 -4.87 12.11 22.96
CA GLY A 52 -5.76 12.58 21.90
C GLY A 52 -6.35 11.41 21.08
N PRO A 53 -7.16 11.71 20.06
CA PRO A 53 -7.61 10.71 19.10
C PRO A 53 -6.41 10.09 18.35
N PHE A 54 -6.51 8.79 18.03
CA PHE A 54 -5.49 8.12 17.23
C PHE A 54 -5.35 8.78 15.85
N ILE A 55 -4.12 9.20 15.53
CA ILE A 55 -3.76 9.76 14.23
C ILE A 55 -3.34 8.61 13.32
N LYS A 56 -4.23 8.25 12.39
CA LYS A 56 -3.99 7.18 11.41
C LYS A 56 -3.04 7.60 10.29
N ASN A 57 -2.56 6.60 9.54
CA ASN A 57 -1.78 6.78 8.30
C ASN A 57 -0.42 7.49 8.50
N LEU A 58 0.19 7.37 9.67
CA LEU A 58 1.52 7.89 9.95
C LEU A 58 2.62 6.96 9.42
N ALA A 59 3.83 7.50 9.28
CA ALA A 59 5.00 6.74 8.88
C ALA A 59 5.39 5.71 9.96
N SER A 60 6.04 4.61 9.57
CA SER A 60 6.47 3.54 10.49
C SER A 60 7.41 4.01 11.61
N ILE A 61 8.07 5.16 11.42
CA ILE A 61 8.89 5.79 12.46
C ILE A 61 8.07 6.32 13.64
N ASP A 62 6.80 6.69 13.42
CA ASP A 62 5.88 7.09 14.48
C ASP A 62 5.59 5.89 15.40
N LEU A 63 5.23 4.73 14.83
CA LEU A 63 5.10 3.48 15.57
C LEU A 63 6.37 3.16 16.36
N LEU A 64 7.55 3.27 15.72
CA LEU A 64 8.82 2.99 16.39
C LEU A 64 9.07 3.89 17.60
N PHE A 65 8.77 5.18 17.52
CA PHE A 65 8.98 6.09 18.65
C PHE A 65 7.92 6.01 19.74
N ASN A 66 6.71 5.54 19.42
CA ASN A 66 5.67 5.31 20.42
C ASN A 66 5.84 3.96 21.15
N GLU A 67 6.22 2.89 20.44
CA GLU A 67 6.27 1.52 20.97
C GLU A 67 7.69 0.98 21.23
N GLY A 68 8.72 1.61 20.67
CA GLY A 68 10.12 1.18 20.82
C GLY A 68 10.30 -0.29 20.43
N PRO A 69 10.92 -1.14 21.28
CA PRO A 69 11.03 -2.57 21.02
C PRO A 69 9.70 -3.32 20.84
N ASN A 70 8.56 -2.78 21.32
CA ASN A 70 7.24 -3.40 21.11
C ASN A 70 6.70 -3.19 19.69
N ALA A 71 7.28 -2.30 18.89
CA ALA A 71 6.81 -1.98 17.54
C ALA A 71 6.69 -3.21 16.64
N THR A 72 7.51 -4.24 16.84
CA THR A 72 7.46 -5.49 16.06
C THR A 72 6.18 -6.31 16.25
N LYS A 73 5.36 -6.01 17.26
CA LYS A 73 4.05 -6.65 17.46
C LYS A 73 2.98 -6.16 16.48
N PHE A 74 3.27 -5.09 15.74
CA PHE A 74 2.34 -4.39 14.86
C PHE A 74 2.71 -4.47 13.37
N ILE A 75 3.76 -5.24 13.04
CA ILE A 75 4.31 -5.40 11.68
C ILE A 75 4.05 -6.82 11.18
#